data_AF-A0A1V8PPR3-F1
#
_entry.id   AF-A0A1V8PPR3-F1
#
_cell.length_a   1.000
_cell.length_b   1.000
_cell.length_c   1.000
_cell.angle_alpha   90.00
_cell.angle_beta   90.00
_cell.angle_gamma   90.00
#
_symmetry.space_group_name_H-M   'P 1'
#
loop_
_entity.id
_entity.type
_entity.pdbx_description
1 polymer ?
#
loop_
_entity_poly.entity_id
_entity_poly.type
_entity_poly.pdbx_seq_one_letter_code
_entity_poly.pdbx_strand_id
1 'polypeptide(L)'
;MYFNPVVYVTEDDYLKTYNVMRLGDIAFEGNRSKNFAHGRLVENTIGDGIVSHVFKVFRPIQPFDLMYWKYSINNEKAMKDVLTRSTKASTMMHELVAKDFLNEEIAVPSLEEQRQIGGFFDRLDSLITLHQRKYDGCTLSPIFF
;
A
#
# COMPACT_ATOMS: atom_id res chain seq x y z
N MET A 1 -16.45 28.65 3.02
CA MET A 1 -15.78 27.71 2.10
C MET A 1 -16.32 27.96 0.71
N TYR A 2 -15.48 27.93 -0.32
CA TYR A 2 -15.94 27.88 -1.71
C TYR A 2 -15.30 26.65 -2.37
N PHE A 3 -16.10 25.91 -3.13
CA PHE A 3 -15.61 24.85 -3.99
C PHE A 3 -15.07 25.50 -5.26
N ASN A 4 -13.84 25.20 -5.65
CA ASN A 4 -13.32 25.63 -6.95
C ASN A 4 -13.73 24.59 -8.00
N PRO A 5 -14.65 24.92 -8.94
CA PRO A 5 -15.14 23.99 -9.94
C PRO A 5 -14.19 23.84 -11.13
N VAL A 6 -13.06 24.56 -11.16
CA VAL A 6 -12.10 24.49 -12.26
C VAL A 6 -11.42 23.12 -12.24
N VAL A 7 -11.93 22.24 -13.10
CA VAL A 7 -11.27 20.99 -13.46
C VAL A 7 -10.26 21.32 -14.55
N TYR A 8 -8.98 21.26 -14.23
CA TYR A 8 -7.93 21.32 -15.25
C TYR A 8 -8.02 20.05 -16.09
N VAL A 9 -8.44 20.18 -17.35
CA VAL A 9 -8.35 19.08 -18.31
C VAL A 9 -6.87 18.80 -18.52
N THR A 10 -6.45 17.62 -18.13
CA THR A 10 -5.07 17.20 -18.20
C THR A 10 -4.76 16.85 -19.65
N GLU A 11 -3.73 17.46 -20.24
CA GLU A 11 -3.31 17.12 -21.62
C GLU A 11 -2.82 15.67 -21.68
N ASP A 12 -3.08 14.98 -22.80
CA ASP A 12 -2.68 13.58 -23.01
C ASP A 12 -1.17 13.37 -22.81
N ASP A 13 -0.35 14.37 -23.14
CA ASP A 13 1.10 14.32 -22.95
C ASP A 13 1.52 14.34 -21.47
N TYR A 14 0.75 15.00 -20.60
CA TYR A 14 1.01 14.95 -19.16
C TYR A 14 0.62 13.59 -18.57
N LEU A 15 -0.46 12.96 -19.05
CA LEU A 15 -0.84 11.61 -18.62
C LEU A 15 0.25 10.57 -18.93
N LYS A 16 1.04 10.76 -20.01
CA LYS A 16 2.20 9.90 -20.32
C LYS A 16 3.31 9.95 -19.26
N THR A 17 3.33 10.97 -18.40
CA THR A 17 4.29 11.04 -17.30
C THR A 17 3.96 10.07 -16.17
N TYR A 18 2.69 9.67 -16.03
CA TYR A 18 2.24 8.83 -14.93
C TYR A 18 2.86 7.44 -15.01
N ASN A 19 3.09 6.86 -13.84
CA ASN A 19 3.54 5.48 -13.75
C ASN A 19 2.35 4.54 -13.94
N VAL A 20 2.50 3.53 -14.80
CA VAL A 20 1.55 2.42 -14.87
C VAL A 20 1.82 1.47 -13.71
N MET A 21 0.88 1.39 -12.78
CA MET A 21 0.94 0.53 -11.60
C MET A 21 0.04 -0.69 -11.85
N ARG A 22 0.64 -1.85 -12.04
CA ARG A 22 -0.06 -3.12 -12.23
C ARG A 22 -0.42 -3.76 -10.90
N LEU A 23 -1.35 -4.72 -10.92
CA LEU A 23 -1.66 -5.52 -9.74
C LEU A 23 -0.37 -6.16 -9.18
N GLY A 24 -0.12 -5.96 -7.88
CA GLY A 24 1.07 -6.45 -7.18
C GLY A 24 2.32 -5.58 -7.30
N ASP A 25 2.29 -4.48 -8.07
CA ASP A 25 3.33 -3.45 -7.96
C ASP A 25 3.26 -2.77 -6.58
N ILE A 26 4.37 -2.20 -6.12
CA ILE A 26 4.43 -1.39 -4.90
C ILE A 26 4.82 0.05 -5.21
N ALA A 27 4.24 1.00 -4.48
CA ALA A 27 4.58 2.42 -4.57
C ALA A 27 5.07 2.95 -3.21
N PHE A 28 6.07 3.81 -3.23
CA PHE A 28 6.57 4.45 -2.00
C PHE A 28 5.82 5.75 -1.69
N GLU A 29 5.19 5.81 -0.52
CA GLU A 29 4.57 7.02 0.04
C GLU A 29 5.48 7.64 1.09
N GLY A 30 6.06 8.80 0.79
CA GLY A 30 7.04 9.46 1.67
C GLY A 30 6.46 10.21 2.87
N ASN A 31 5.14 10.34 3.02
CA ASN A 31 4.58 11.12 4.11
C ASN A 31 4.82 10.45 5.47
N ARG A 32 5.10 11.29 6.46
CA ARG A 32 5.33 10.83 7.82
C ARG A 32 4.01 10.69 8.55
N SER A 33 3.88 9.63 9.34
CA SER A 33 2.77 9.46 10.27
C SER A 33 3.26 8.91 11.61
N LYS A 34 2.37 8.81 12.59
CA LYS A 34 2.68 8.19 13.90
C LYS A 34 3.23 6.77 13.75
N ASN A 35 2.79 6.04 12.74
CA ASN A 35 3.14 4.63 12.52
C ASN A 35 4.24 4.45 11.46
N PHE A 36 4.51 5.46 10.63
CA PHE A 36 5.43 5.39 9.50
C PHE A 36 6.35 6.61 9.52
N ALA A 37 7.47 6.49 10.25
CA ALA A 37 8.38 7.63 10.47
C ALA A 37 9.17 8.02 9.21
N HIS A 38 9.43 7.05 8.34
CA HIS A 38 10.25 7.17 7.11
C HIS A 38 9.43 6.98 5.82
N GLY A 39 8.11 7.19 5.91
CA GLY A 39 7.18 6.79 4.85
C GLY A 39 6.88 5.29 4.89
N ARG A 40 6.19 4.80 3.86
CA ARG A 40 5.80 3.39 3.72
C ARG A 40 5.73 2.96 2.27
N LEU A 41 5.70 1.65 2.06
CA LEU A 41 5.39 1.04 0.78
C LEU A 41 3.90 0.64 0.76
N VAL A 42 3.26 0.87 -0.38
CA VAL A 42 1.85 0.53 -0.60
C VAL A 42 1.79 -0.46 -1.76
N GLU A 43 1.30 -1.66 -1.49
CA GLU A 43 1.05 -2.65 -2.52
C GLU A 43 -0.28 -2.40 -3.22
N ASN A 44 -0.28 -2.49 -4.54
CA ASN A 44 -1.49 -2.44 -5.33
C ASN A 44 -2.21 -3.79 -5.31
N THR A 45 -3.29 -3.84 -4.54
CA THR A 45 -4.19 -5.01 -4.44
C THR A 45 -5.53 -4.79 -5.16
N ILE A 46 -5.66 -3.68 -5.90
CA ILE A 46 -6.93 -3.25 -6.52
C ILE A 46 -7.01 -3.72 -7.98
N GLY A 47 -5.96 -3.45 -8.77
CA GLY A 47 -5.94 -3.74 -10.20
C GLY A 47 -5.06 -2.75 -10.97
N ASP A 48 -4.95 -2.96 -12.29
CA ASP A 48 -4.10 -2.11 -13.14
C ASP A 48 -4.64 -0.67 -13.23
N GLY A 49 -3.75 0.30 -13.11
CA GLY A 49 -4.08 1.71 -13.18
C GLY A 49 -2.86 2.61 -13.35
N ILE A 50 -3.08 3.91 -13.17
CA ILE A 50 -2.01 4.92 -13.19
C ILE A 50 -1.86 5.57 -11.82
N VAL A 51 -0.62 5.88 -11.47
CA VAL A 51 -0.27 6.65 -10.27
C VAL A 51 0.63 7.81 -10.68
N SER A 52 0.51 8.94 -9.98
CA SER A 52 1.28 10.14 -10.28
C SER A 52 2.79 9.83 -10.35
N HIS A 53 3.47 10.46 -11.29
CA HIS A 53 4.91 10.30 -11.52
C HIS A 53 5.78 10.62 -10.30
N VAL A 54 5.23 11.34 -9.32
CA VAL A 54 5.89 11.70 -8.06
C VAL A 54 6.15 10.49 -7.16
N PHE A 55 5.41 9.39 -7.33
CA PHE A 55 5.61 8.17 -6.56
C PHE A 55 6.64 7.26 -7.23
N LYS A 56 7.57 6.71 -6.45
CA LYS A 56 8.48 5.67 -6.95
C LYS A 56 7.72 4.34 -6.96
N VAL A 57 7.58 3.73 -8.13
CA VAL A 57 6.87 2.45 -8.34
C VAL A 57 7.89 1.35 -8.63
N PHE A 58 7.71 0.20 -7.98
CA PHE A 58 8.56 -0.98 -8.13
C PHE A 58 7.72 -2.18 -8.50
N ARG A 59 8.25 -3.00 -9.40
CA ARG A 59 7.63 -4.24 -9.86
C ARG A 59 8.41 -5.45 -9.34
N PRO A 60 7.77 -6.38 -8.61
CA PRO A 60 8.42 -7.63 -8.24
C PRO A 60 8.87 -8.41 -9.47
N ILE A 61 10.09 -8.93 -9.43
CA ILE A 61 10.67 -9.75 -10.52
C ILE A 61 10.74 -11.24 -10.17
N GLN A 62 10.42 -11.60 -8.93
CA GLN A 62 10.38 -12.98 -8.44
C GLN A 62 8.93 -13.36 -8.11
N PRO A 63 8.58 -14.66 -8.13
CA PRO A 63 7.28 -15.12 -7.67
C PRO A 63 7.02 -14.72 -6.21
N PHE A 64 5.80 -14.25 -5.95
CA PHE A 64 5.34 -13.82 -4.62
C PHE A 64 3.85 -14.11 -4.46
N ASP A 65 3.35 -14.10 -3.23
CA ASP A 65 1.92 -14.13 -2.93
C ASP A 65 1.39 -12.73 -2.61
N LEU A 66 0.38 -12.28 -3.35
CA LEU A 66 -0.22 -10.95 -3.22
C LEU A 66 -0.85 -10.74 -1.83
N MET A 67 -1.52 -11.76 -1.29
CA MET A 67 -2.19 -11.59 0.01
C MET A 67 -1.19 -11.56 1.15
N TYR A 68 -0.08 -12.30 1.08
CA TYR A 68 1.00 -12.16 2.04
C TYR A 68 1.52 -10.72 2.08
N TRP A 69 1.90 -10.17 0.93
CA TRP A 69 2.51 -8.85 0.86
C TRP A 69 1.53 -7.72 1.22
N LYS A 70 0.22 -7.91 1.00
CA LYS A 70 -0.84 -6.98 1.44
C LYS A 70 -0.74 -6.68 2.93
N TYR A 71 -0.45 -7.70 3.73
CA TYR A 71 -0.29 -7.60 5.18
C TYR A 71 1.16 -7.30 5.60
N SER A 72 2.14 -7.90 4.92
CA SER A 72 3.55 -7.85 5.34
C SER A 72 4.26 -6.55 4.97
N ILE A 73 3.92 -5.91 3.85
CA ILE A 73 4.66 -4.73 3.34
C ILE A 73 4.56 -3.50 4.27
N ASN A 74 3.50 -3.42 5.08
CA ASN A 74 3.31 -2.34 6.05
C ASN A 74 3.77 -2.72 7.47
N ASN A 75 4.38 -3.90 7.64
CA ASN A 75 4.89 -4.32 8.94
C ASN A 75 6.20 -3.59 9.25
N GLU A 76 6.15 -2.60 10.14
CA GLU A 76 7.31 -1.83 10.57
C GLU A 76 8.42 -2.67 11.18
N LYS A 77 8.14 -3.86 11.74
CA LYS A 77 9.21 -4.76 12.22
C LYS A 77 10.10 -5.24 11.07
N ALA A 78 9.56 -5.31 9.85
CA ALA A 78 10.30 -5.71 8.66
C ALA A 78 10.78 -4.48 7.86
N MET A 79 9.93 -3.47 7.67
CA MET A 79 10.22 -2.36 6.75
C MET A 79 10.92 -1.15 7.37
N LYS A 80 10.82 -0.94 8.69
CA LYS A 80 11.34 0.30 9.30
C LYS A 80 12.83 0.50 9.00
N ASP A 81 13.61 -0.55 9.19
CA ASP A 81 15.07 -0.51 9.05
C ASP A 81 15.48 -0.37 7.57
N VAL A 82 14.78 -1.08 6.68
CA VAL A 82 14.92 -0.95 5.22
C VAL A 82 14.70 0.50 4.79
N LEU A 83 13.58 1.12 5.22
CA LEU A 83 13.24 2.49 4.86
C LEU A 83 14.14 3.51 5.56
N THR A 84 14.61 3.24 6.77
CA THR A 84 15.57 4.13 7.47
C THR A 84 16.88 4.24 6.69
N ARG A 85 17.38 3.13 6.13
CA ARG A 85 18.64 3.10 5.38
C ARG A 85 18.51 3.54 3.92
N SER A 86 17.32 3.44 3.35
CA SER A 86 17.08 3.75 1.93
C SER A 86 16.32 5.05 1.70
N THR A 87 16.08 5.87 2.72
CA THR A 87 15.40 7.17 2.56
C THR A 87 16.24 8.35 3.05
N LYS A 88 15.94 9.53 2.52
CA LYS A 88 16.49 10.81 2.97
C LYS A 88 15.36 11.72 3.44
N ALA A 89 15.56 12.40 4.56
CA ALA A 89 14.61 13.38 5.05
C ALA A 89 14.55 14.59 4.09
N SER A 90 13.34 14.97 3.72
CA SER A 90 13.00 16.27 3.13
C SER A 90 12.10 17.04 4.10
N THR A 91 11.65 18.25 3.74
CA THR A 91 10.94 19.16 4.66
C THR A 91 9.72 18.50 5.33
N MET A 92 8.88 17.81 4.56
CA MET A 92 7.62 17.21 5.05
C MET A 92 7.47 15.73 4.72
N MET A 93 8.38 15.16 3.93
CA MET A 93 8.32 13.79 3.43
C MET A 93 9.72 13.18 3.40
N HIS A 94 9.78 11.87 3.27
CA HIS A 94 11.01 11.16 2.92
C HIS A 94 11.06 10.97 1.41
N GLU A 95 12.26 11.05 0.86
CA GLU A 95 12.53 10.60 -0.49
C GLU A 95 13.24 9.25 -0.42
N LEU A 96 12.70 8.24 -1.10
CA LEU A 96 13.33 6.93 -1.23
C LEU A 96 14.47 6.97 -2.25
N VAL A 97 15.67 6.58 -1.87
CA VAL A 97 16.80 6.38 -2.78
C VAL A 97 16.68 4.99 -3.38
N ALA A 98 16.17 4.91 -4.63
CA ALA A 98 15.84 3.63 -5.27
C ALA A 98 17.03 2.65 -5.34
N LYS A 99 18.24 3.15 -5.58
CA LYS A 99 19.44 2.31 -5.59
C LYS A 99 19.69 1.66 -4.24
N ASP A 100 19.55 2.42 -3.15
CA ASP A 100 19.79 1.90 -1.80
C ASP A 100 18.69 0.91 -1.42
N PHE A 101 17.43 1.24 -1.72
CA PHE A 101 16.29 0.34 -1.50
C PHE A 101 16.44 -1.00 -2.24
N LEU A 102 16.88 -0.99 -3.50
CA LEU A 102 17.07 -2.21 -4.28
C LEU A 102 18.25 -3.07 -3.80
N ASN A 103 19.13 -2.55 -2.94
CA ASN A 103 20.21 -3.31 -2.32
C ASN A 103 19.84 -3.83 -0.92
N GLU A 104 18.67 -3.48 -0.40
CA GLU A 104 18.20 -3.99 0.89
C GLU A 104 17.70 -5.43 0.75
N GLU A 105 18.00 -6.24 1.75
CA GLU A 105 17.55 -7.62 1.85
C GLU A 105 16.73 -7.81 3.13
N ILE A 106 15.67 -8.61 3.02
CA ILE A 106 14.85 -9.02 4.15
C ILE A 106 14.63 -10.53 4.10
N ALA A 107 14.46 -11.13 5.27
CA ALA A 107 14.02 -12.51 5.36
C ALA A 107 12.55 -12.60 4.94
N VAL A 108 12.28 -13.36 3.87
CA VAL A 108 10.93 -13.63 3.37
C VAL A 108 10.71 -15.15 3.40
N PRO A 109 9.56 -15.62 3.89
CA PRO A 109 9.26 -17.06 3.90
C PRO A 109 9.10 -17.60 2.47
N SER A 110 9.10 -18.93 2.35
CA SER A 110 8.89 -19.59 1.06
C SER A 110 7.54 -19.20 0.44
N LEU A 111 7.41 -19.29 -0.88
CA LEU A 111 6.15 -18.95 -1.57
C LEU A 111 4.95 -19.74 -1.03
N GLU A 112 5.17 -20.99 -0.61
CA GLU A 112 4.12 -21.83 -0.03
C GLU A 112 3.68 -21.31 1.35
N GLU A 113 4.62 -20.92 2.20
CA GLU A 113 4.30 -20.28 3.48
C GLU A 113 3.64 -18.91 3.28
N GLN A 114 4.07 -18.13 2.28
CA GLN A 114 3.42 -16.87 1.93
C GLN A 114 1.93 -17.09 1.63
N ARG A 115 1.59 -18.07 0.78
CA ARG A 115 0.19 -18.42 0.48
C ARG A 115 -0.61 -18.81 1.72
N GLN A 116 -0.01 -19.60 2.61
CA GLN A 116 -0.67 -20.03 3.84
C GLN A 116 -0.94 -18.86 4.78
N ILE A 117 0.06 -17.99 4.99
CA ILE A 117 -0.06 -16.80 5.85
C ILE A 117 -1.03 -15.78 5.24
N GLY A 118 -0.88 -15.46 3.96
CA GLY A 118 -1.75 -14.53 3.23
C GLY A 118 -3.20 -14.99 3.23
N GLY A 119 -3.43 -16.27 2.91
CA GLY A 119 -4.78 -16.86 2.94
C GLY A 119 -5.40 -16.92 4.34
N PHE A 120 -4.59 -17.05 5.39
CA PHE A 120 -5.08 -16.99 6.77
C PHE A 120 -5.63 -15.60 7.11
N PHE A 121 -4.86 -14.53 6.84
CA PHE A 121 -5.28 -13.17 7.14
C PHE A 121 -6.45 -12.69 6.26
N ASP A 122 -6.47 -13.08 4.98
CA ASP A 122 -7.60 -12.77 4.10
C ASP A 122 -8.92 -13.41 4.57
N ARG A 123 -8.84 -14.66 5.05
CA ARG A 123 -9.99 -15.33 5.68
C ARG A 123 -10.41 -14.63 6.97
N LEU A 124 -9.45 -14.18 7.78
CA LEU A 124 -9.74 -13.46 9.01
C LEU A 124 -10.46 -12.14 8.73
N ASP A 125 -10.00 -11.35 7.75
CA ASP A 125 -10.67 -10.11 7.33
C ASP A 125 -12.09 -10.39 6.81
N SER A 126 -12.27 -11.47 6.06
CA SER A 126 -13.59 -11.90 5.58
C SER A 126 -14.54 -12.24 6.72
N LEU A 127 -14.05 -12.95 7.76
CA LEU A 127 -14.81 -13.25 8.97
C LEU A 127 -15.17 -11.99 9.75
N ILE A 128 -14.21 -11.07 9.96
CA ILE A 128 -14.45 -9.79 10.64
C ILE A 128 -15.52 -9.00 9.88
N THR A 129 -15.38 -8.88 8.56
CA THR A 129 -16.35 -8.19 7.70
C THR A 129 -17.75 -8.81 7.80
N LEU A 130 -17.84 -10.14 7.79
CA LEU A 130 -19.11 -10.85 7.94
C LEU A 130 -19.76 -10.56 9.31
N HIS A 131 -18.98 -10.59 10.39
CA HIS A 131 -19.48 -10.33 11.73
C HIS A 131 -19.87 -8.87 11.94
N GLN A 132 -19.12 -7.92 11.37
CA GLN A 132 -19.45 -6.49 11.43
C GLN A 132 -20.79 -6.20 10.74
N ARG A 133 -21.01 -6.77 9.55
CA ARG A 133 -22.31 -6.64 8.84
C ARG A 133 -23.48 -7.19 9.65
N LYS A 134 -23.28 -8.32 10.36
CA LYS A 134 -24.31 -8.87 11.25
C LYS A 134 -24.59 -7.94 12.42
N TYR A 135 -23.55 -7.39 13.06
CA TYR A 135 -23.70 -6.45 14.16
C TYR A 135 -24.43 -5.17 13.72
N ASP A 136 -24.02 -4.56 12.61
CA ASP A 136 -24.64 -3.34 12.07
C ASP A 136 -26.09 -3.57 11.65
N GLY A 137 -26.39 -4.73 11.07
CA GLY A 137 -27.77 -5.14 10.77
C GLY A 137 -28.63 -5.31 12.02
N CYS A 138 -28.05 -5.78 13.13
CA CYS A 138 -28.76 -5.93 14.42
C CYS A 138 -28.95 -4.59 15.15
N THR A 139 -28.01 -3.64 15.05
CA THR A 139 -28.11 -2.32 15.71
C THR A 139 -28.99 -1.34 14.95
N LEU A 140 -29.22 -1.56 13.66
CA LEU A 140 -30.16 -0.79 12.84
C LEU A 140 -31.59 -1.37 12.82
N SER A 141 -31.85 -2.48 13.53
CA SER A 141 -33.22 -2.87 13.86
C SER A 141 -33.79 -1.81 14.79
N PRO A 142 -34.85 -1.08 14.40
CA PRO A 142 -35.39 -0.01 15.23
C PRO A 142 -35.79 -0.59 16.59
N ILE A 143 -35.25 0.01 17.64
CA ILE A 143 -35.82 -0.05 18.97
C ILE A 143 -37.20 0.61 18.83
N PHE A 144 -38.20 -0.15 18.40
CA PHE A 144 -39.60 0.17 18.61
C PHE A 144 -39.92 -0.27 20.04
N PHE A 145 -39.85 0.69 20.95
CA PHE A 145 -40.70 0.75 22.13
C PHE A 145 -41.60 1.97 21.98
#